data_AF-A0A9D6DSK0-F1
#
_entry.id   AF-A0A9D6DSK0-F1
#
_cell.length_a   1.000
_cell.length_b   1.000
_cell.length_c   1.000
_cell.angle_alpha   90.00
_cell.angle_beta   90.00
_cell.angle_gamma   90.00
#
_symmetry.space_group_name_H-M   'P 1'
#
loop_
_entity.id
_entity.type
_entity.pdbx_description
1 polymer ?
#
loop_
_entity_poly.entity_id
_entity_poly.type
_entity_poly.pdbx_seq_one_letter_code
_entity_poly.pdbx_strand_id
1 'polypeptide(L)'
;MKENRPILRAVAFVLLQVFFLQELGFAAPDIRPVSWDPRGDDKAWARSVLPNIPASVATLEDAWKAARSPRPTTIILLQDAHTNPSGQFNLSKTLDRLLAHDKNLKHVFVEAGLDDNSLSSFRQYGARDQRKQIAERYLRSGELHGEEYLDLTSDRDFTIWGVEDIDLYRKALGDYRAVARDRERFQAYLSKIRTTIEVLKPRIYGPALSAFVGHYEKYGKGELPVTEYFEILHAFAGRTGAAISRYP
;
A
#
# COMPACT_ATOMS: atom_id res chain seq x y z
N MET A 1 -8.93 46.91 13.97
CA MET A 1 -7.77 46.06 13.61
C MET A 1 -7.76 45.90 12.10
N LYS A 2 -6.80 46.51 11.39
CA LYS A 2 -6.70 46.37 9.93
C LYS A 2 -6.27 44.93 9.61
N GLU A 3 -7.14 44.16 8.99
CA GLU A 3 -6.83 42.80 8.54
C GLU A 3 -5.60 42.82 7.62
N ASN A 4 -4.57 42.05 7.99
CA ASN A 4 -3.36 41.86 7.20
C ASN A 4 -3.62 40.96 5.97
N ARG A 5 -4.58 41.37 5.13
CA ARG A 5 -4.94 40.73 3.86
C ARG A 5 -3.75 40.43 2.93
N PRO A 6 -2.70 41.27 2.80
CA PRO A 6 -1.57 40.91 1.95
C PRO A 6 -0.74 39.75 2.50
N ILE A 7 -0.60 39.66 3.83
CA ILE A 7 0.13 38.56 4.49
C ILE A 7 -0.64 37.25 4.31
N LEU A 8 -1.96 37.27 4.51
CA LEU A 8 -2.79 36.09 4.31
C LEU A 8 -2.73 35.58 2.87
N ARG A 9 -2.72 36.48 1.87
CA ARG A 9 -2.59 36.11 0.45
C ARG A 9 -1.23 35.53 0.13
N ALA A 10 -0.15 36.07 0.72
CA ALA A 10 1.19 35.53 0.55
C ALA A 10 1.32 34.13 1.15
N VAL A 11 0.81 33.91 2.37
CA VAL A 11 0.80 32.60 3.02
C VAL A 11 -0.04 31.59 2.23
N ALA A 12 -1.22 31.98 1.77
CA ALA A 12 -2.07 31.12 0.95
C ALA A 12 -1.38 30.73 -0.37
N PHE A 13 -0.71 31.68 -1.04
CA PHE A 13 0.02 31.41 -2.26
C PHE A 13 1.18 30.43 -2.06
N VAL A 14 1.95 30.61 -0.97
CA VAL A 14 3.05 29.69 -0.60
C VAL A 14 2.50 28.30 -0.30
N LEU A 15 1.42 28.19 0.48
CA LEU A 15 0.78 26.90 0.78
C LEU A 15 0.30 26.22 -0.51
N LEU A 16 -0.29 26.97 -1.44
CA LEU A 16 -0.78 26.43 -2.71
C LEU A 16 0.38 25.89 -3.56
N GLN A 17 1.50 26.60 -3.61
CA GLN A 17 2.73 26.11 -4.28
C GLN A 17 3.30 24.87 -3.60
N VAL A 18 3.35 24.84 -2.26
CA VAL A 18 3.82 23.68 -1.49
C VAL A 18 2.92 22.46 -1.72
N PHE A 19 1.60 22.62 -1.67
CA PHE A 19 0.67 21.53 -1.96
C PHE A 19 0.79 21.05 -3.41
N PHE A 20 0.95 21.95 -4.38
CA PHE A 20 1.10 21.55 -5.79
C PHE A 20 2.41 20.80 -6.05
N LEU A 21 3.52 21.24 -5.42
CA LEU A 21 4.81 20.57 -5.48
C LEU A 21 4.81 19.24 -4.72
N GLN A 22 4.08 19.16 -3.59
CA GLN A 22 3.88 17.92 -2.85
C GLN A 22 3.09 16.92 -3.70
N GLU A 23 1.99 17.33 -4.33
CA GLU A 23 1.23 16.49 -5.26
C GLU A 23 2.09 16.03 -6.43
N LEU A 24 2.92 16.90 -7.03
CA LEU A 24 3.86 16.48 -8.08
C LEU A 24 4.96 15.52 -7.59
N GLY A 25 5.44 15.71 -6.36
CA GLY A 25 6.45 14.84 -5.74
C GLY A 25 5.92 13.46 -5.36
N PHE A 26 4.66 13.36 -4.91
CA PHE A 26 3.98 12.10 -4.63
C PHE A 26 3.28 11.48 -5.86
N ALA A 27 2.98 12.29 -6.89
CA ALA A 27 2.50 11.83 -8.19
C ALA A 27 3.62 11.52 -9.17
N ALA A 28 4.89 11.62 -8.74
CA ALA A 28 5.98 10.99 -9.47
C ALA A 28 5.60 9.51 -9.62
N PRO A 29 5.33 9.03 -10.85
CA PRO A 29 5.11 7.61 -11.03
C PRO A 29 6.39 6.96 -10.51
N ASP A 30 6.26 6.05 -9.54
CA ASP A 30 7.32 5.10 -9.26
C ASP A 30 7.86 4.69 -10.62
N ILE A 31 9.17 4.88 -10.85
CA ILE A 31 9.85 4.27 -11.97
C ILE A 31 9.76 2.78 -11.65
N ARG A 32 8.63 2.17 -12.03
CA ARG A 32 8.39 0.76 -11.85
C ARG A 32 9.49 0.12 -12.68
N PRO A 33 10.40 -0.65 -12.06
CA PRO A 33 11.37 -1.40 -12.84
C PRO A 33 10.56 -2.17 -13.89
N VAL A 34 11.06 -2.21 -15.13
CA VAL A 34 10.51 -3.08 -16.16
C VAL A 34 10.49 -4.48 -15.55
N SER A 35 9.30 -4.94 -15.17
CA SER A 35 9.12 -6.27 -14.60
C SER A 35 9.31 -7.22 -15.76
N TRP A 36 10.51 -7.77 -15.86
CA TRP A 36 10.72 -8.95 -16.67
C TRP A 36 9.96 -10.10 -16.00
N ASP A 37 8.76 -10.37 -16.50
CA ASP A 37 8.01 -11.56 -16.13
C ASP A 37 8.45 -12.72 -17.06
N PRO A 38 9.21 -13.72 -16.57
CA PRO A 38 9.60 -14.88 -17.36
C PRO A 38 8.42 -15.78 -17.75
N ARG A 39 7.19 -15.49 -17.29
CA ARG A 39 5.97 -16.24 -17.64
C ARG A 39 5.04 -15.29 -18.38
N GLY A 40 4.73 -15.60 -19.64
CA GLY A 40 3.94 -14.71 -20.49
C GLY A 40 2.59 -14.30 -19.88
N ASP A 41 2.27 -13.01 -20.05
CA ASP A 41 0.96 -12.35 -20.05
C ASP A 41 -0.16 -12.82 -19.09
N ASP A 42 0.20 -13.24 -17.87
CA ASP A 42 -0.78 -13.50 -16.80
C ASP A 42 -1.64 -12.25 -16.52
N LYS A 43 -1.09 -11.05 -16.75
CA LYS A 43 -1.82 -9.79 -16.70
C LYS A 43 -2.86 -9.64 -17.82
N ALA A 44 -2.62 -10.05 -19.06
CA ALA A 44 -3.71 -10.06 -20.06
C ALA A 44 -4.74 -11.13 -19.77
N TRP A 45 -4.34 -12.30 -19.25
CA TRP A 45 -5.32 -13.28 -18.78
C TRP A 45 -6.21 -12.66 -17.70
N ALA A 46 -5.64 -12.02 -16.67
CA ALA A 46 -6.40 -11.35 -15.62
C ALA A 46 -7.34 -10.28 -16.20
N ARG A 47 -6.86 -9.44 -17.14
CA ARG A 47 -7.70 -8.44 -17.84
C ARG A 47 -8.83 -9.06 -18.67
N SER A 48 -8.67 -10.30 -19.14
CA SER A 48 -9.72 -11.00 -19.90
C SER A 48 -10.82 -11.58 -19.02
N VAL A 49 -10.54 -11.83 -17.74
CA VAL A 49 -11.51 -12.42 -16.79
C VAL A 49 -12.08 -11.41 -15.79
N LEU A 50 -11.43 -10.26 -15.60
CA LEU A 50 -11.90 -9.17 -14.76
C LEU A 50 -12.72 -8.16 -15.57
N PRO A 51 -13.71 -7.48 -14.95
CA PRO A 51 -14.39 -6.38 -15.59
C PRO A 51 -13.41 -5.23 -15.88
N ASN A 52 -13.75 -4.41 -16.88
CA ASN A 52 -13.05 -3.17 -17.11
C ASN A 52 -13.32 -2.19 -15.95
N ILE A 53 -12.28 -1.90 -15.15
CA ILE A 53 -12.32 -0.93 -14.05
C ILE A 53 -11.42 0.25 -14.43
N PRO A 54 -11.90 1.50 -14.39
CA PRO A 54 -11.08 2.67 -14.67
C PRO A 54 -9.87 2.75 -13.74
N ALA A 55 -8.71 3.15 -14.27
CA ALA A 55 -7.48 3.29 -13.48
C ALA A 55 -7.60 4.31 -12.32
N SER A 56 -8.54 5.25 -12.41
CA SER A 56 -8.86 6.19 -11.32
C SER A 56 -9.62 5.56 -10.16
N VAL A 57 -10.12 4.33 -10.33
CA VAL A 57 -10.83 3.54 -9.31
C VAL A 57 -9.92 2.44 -8.77
N ALA A 58 -9.38 1.59 -9.65
CA ALA A 58 -8.42 0.56 -9.27
C ALA A 58 -7.50 0.21 -10.43
N THR A 59 -6.32 -0.32 -10.11
CA THR A 59 -5.34 -0.77 -11.10
C THR A 59 -4.91 -2.20 -10.80
N LEU A 60 -4.80 -3.03 -11.83
CA LEU A 60 -4.21 -4.36 -11.72
C LEU A 60 -2.70 -4.21 -11.48
N GLU A 61 -2.25 -4.50 -10.26
CA GLU A 61 -0.84 -4.47 -9.90
C GLU A 61 -0.12 -5.72 -10.38
N ASP A 62 -0.66 -6.89 -10.05
CA ASP A 62 -0.07 -8.18 -10.39
C ASP A 62 -1.11 -9.26 -10.70
N ALA A 63 -0.68 -10.31 -11.39
CA ALA A 63 -1.51 -11.47 -11.71
C ALA A 63 -0.65 -12.73 -11.77
N TRP A 64 -1.17 -13.82 -11.21
CA TRP A 64 -0.51 -15.12 -11.28
C TRP A 64 -1.50 -16.21 -11.66
N LYS A 65 -1.16 -16.96 -12.70
CA LYS A 65 -1.96 -18.12 -13.13
C LYS A 65 -1.28 -19.40 -12.66
N ALA A 66 -1.95 -20.10 -11.74
CA ALA A 66 -1.51 -21.41 -11.30
C ALA A 66 -1.47 -22.42 -12.47
N ALA A 67 -0.56 -23.40 -12.38
CA ALA A 67 -0.57 -24.55 -13.28
C ALA A 67 -1.94 -25.28 -13.22
N ARG A 68 -2.33 -25.93 -14.32
CA ARG A 68 -3.64 -26.57 -14.52
C ARG A 68 -4.13 -27.30 -13.25
N SER A 69 -5.21 -26.80 -12.66
CA SER A 69 -5.95 -27.45 -11.59
C SER A 69 -7.24 -28.07 -12.14
N PRO A 70 -7.63 -29.29 -11.70
CA PRO A 70 -8.94 -29.87 -12.03
C PRO A 70 -10.12 -29.07 -11.43
N ARG A 71 -9.86 -28.22 -10.44
CA ARG A 71 -10.81 -27.27 -9.85
C ARG A 71 -10.15 -25.89 -9.80
N PRO A 72 -10.22 -25.10 -10.89
CA PRO A 72 -9.64 -23.77 -10.90
C PRO A 72 -10.42 -22.86 -9.94
N THR A 73 -9.69 -22.16 -9.06
CA THR A 73 -10.24 -21.13 -8.17
C THR A 73 -9.52 -19.84 -8.46
N THR A 74 -10.27 -18.76 -8.68
CA THR A 74 -9.74 -17.41 -8.84
C THR A 74 -9.84 -16.70 -7.50
N ILE A 75 -8.71 -16.19 -7.02
CA ILE A 75 -8.65 -15.32 -5.85
C ILE A 75 -8.33 -13.92 -6.36
N ILE A 76 -9.12 -12.94 -5.94
CA ILE A 76 -8.90 -11.53 -6.24
C ILE A 76 -8.47 -10.88 -4.93
N LEU A 77 -7.22 -10.44 -4.87
CA LEU A 77 -6.72 -9.65 -3.75
C LEU A 77 -6.98 -8.17 -4.05
N LEU A 78 -7.74 -7.51 -3.19
CA LEU A 78 -7.91 -6.06 -3.24
C LEU A 78 -7.06 -5.44 -2.14
N GLN A 79 -6.27 -4.45 -2.51
CA GLN A 79 -5.49 -3.66 -1.58
C GLN A 79 -6.08 -2.25 -1.55
N ASP A 80 -6.22 -1.71 -0.34
CA ASP A 80 -6.74 -0.36 -0.12
C ASP A 80 -5.80 0.45 0.77
N ALA A 81 -5.95 1.77 0.66
CA ALA A 81 -5.36 2.67 1.63
C ALA A 81 -6.31 2.77 2.83
N HIS A 82 -5.94 2.14 3.94
CA HIS A 82 -6.70 2.21 5.19
C HIS A 82 -6.91 3.65 5.63
N THR A 83 -8.11 3.94 6.17
CA THR A 83 -8.50 5.27 6.69
C THR A 83 -8.47 6.42 5.67
N ASN A 84 -8.21 6.14 4.40
CA ASN A 84 -8.27 7.13 3.32
C ASN A 84 -9.67 7.12 2.67
N PRO A 85 -10.48 8.18 2.81
CA PRO A 85 -11.86 8.14 2.31
C PRO A 85 -11.98 7.90 0.80
N SER A 86 -11.10 8.51 -0.02
CA SER A 86 -11.16 8.26 -1.47
C SER A 86 -10.76 6.83 -1.83
N GLY A 87 -9.78 6.27 -1.13
CA GLY A 87 -9.40 4.86 -1.21
C GLY A 87 -10.56 3.93 -0.87
N GLN A 88 -11.25 4.16 0.25
CA GLN A 88 -12.41 3.35 0.67
C GLN A 88 -13.59 3.46 -0.30
N PHE A 89 -13.89 4.65 -0.83
CA PHE A 89 -14.91 4.80 -1.88
C PHE A 89 -14.52 4.07 -3.17
N ASN A 90 -13.23 4.03 -3.50
CA ASN A 90 -12.73 3.29 -4.65
C ASN A 90 -12.76 1.78 -4.43
N LEU A 91 -12.47 1.29 -3.23
CA LEU A 91 -12.68 -0.09 -2.83
C LEU A 91 -14.15 -0.50 -3.02
N SER A 92 -15.08 0.31 -2.50
CA SER A 92 -16.52 0.09 -2.69
C SER A 92 -16.93 0.00 -4.16
N LYS A 93 -16.48 0.94 -5.00
CA LYS A 93 -16.75 0.93 -6.45
C LYS A 93 -16.14 -0.29 -7.13
N THR A 94 -14.95 -0.71 -6.73
CA THR A 94 -14.24 -1.88 -7.26
C THR A 94 -15.04 -3.15 -6.97
N LEU A 95 -15.44 -3.34 -5.72
CA LEU A 95 -16.29 -4.46 -5.30
C LEU A 95 -17.63 -4.47 -6.04
N ASP A 96 -18.29 -3.31 -6.17
CA ASP A 96 -19.57 -3.21 -6.88
C ASP A 96 -19.44 -3.68 -8.35
N ARG A 97 -18.33 -3.34 -9.02
CA ARG A 97 -18.04 -3.76 -10.39
C ARG A 97 -17.74 -5.25 -10.49
N LEU A 98 -16.97 -5.81 -9.55
CA LEU A 98 -16.65 -7.23 -9.50
C LEU A 98 -17.91 -8.09 -9.27
N LEU A 99 -18.73 -7.72 -8.27
CA LEU A 99 -19.99 -8.39 -7.94
C LEU A 99 -21.04 -8.25 -9.06
N ALA A 100 -21.00 -7.17 -9.84
CA ALA A 100 -21.84 -7.02 -11.03
C ALA A 100 -21.41 -7.93 -12.18
N HIS A 101 -20.10 -8.14 -12.31
CA HIS A 101 -19.50 -8.94 -13.38
C HIS A 101 -19.69 -10.44 -13.16
N ASP A 102 -19.50 -10.91 -11.93
CA ASP A 102 -19.71 -12.31 -11.57
C ASP A 102 -20.74 -12.45 -10.45
N LYS A 103 -21.94 -12.93 -10.80
CA LYS A 103 -23.01 -13.17 -9.84
C LYS A 103 -22.73 -14.33 -8.87
N ASN A 104 -21.73 -15.17 -9.16
CA ASN A 104 -21.31 -16.24 -8.27
C ASN A 104 -20.28 -15.76 -7.23
N LEU A 105 -19.71 -14.56 -7.40
CA LEU A 105 -18.86 -13.95 -6.40
C LEU A 105 -19.74 -13.47 -5.23
N LYS A 106 -19.69 -14.19 -4.11
CA LYS A 106 -20.56 -14.00 -2.95
C LYS A 106 -19.84 -13.73 -1.65
N HIS A 107 -18.52 -13.96 -1.60
CA HIS A 107 -17.75 -13.83 -0.37
C HIS A 107 -16.63 -12.81 -0.55
N VAL A 108 -16.59 -11.85 0.37
CA VAL A 108 -15.51 -10.87 0.51
C VAL A 108 -14.85 -11.16 1.85
N PHE A 109 -13.59 -11.60 1.80
CA PHE A 109 -12.82 -11.89 3.01
C PHE A 109 -12.04 -10.64 3.43
N VAL A 110 -12.11 -10.28 4.71
CA VAL A 110 -11.50 -9.04 5.22
C VAL A 110 -10.50 -9.30 6.34
N GLU A 111 -9.43 -8.50 6.33
CA GLU A 111 -8.47 -8.40 7.43
C GLU A 111 -9.11 -7.68 8.63
N ALA A 112 -8.56 -7.86 9.83
CA ALA A 112 -9.02 -7.19 11.06
C ALA A 112 -10.52 -7.37 11.40
N GLY A 113 -11.18 -8.39 10.85
CA GLY A 113 -12.56 -8.77 11.13
C GLY A 113 -12.65 -10.21 11.65
N LEU A 114 -13.68 -10.50 12.45
CA LEU A 114 -14.00 -11.85 12.93
C LEU A 114 -15.40 -12.23 12.46
N ASP A 115 -15.52 -13.43 11.90
CA ASP A 115 -16.80 -14.02 11.48
C ASP A 115 -17.58 -13.12 10.49
N ASP A 116 -18.91 -13.01 10.62
CA ASP A 116 -19.73 -12.22 9.71
C ASP A 116 -19.68 -10.72 10.06
N ASN A 117 -19.07 -9.94 9.18
CA ASN A 117 -18.95 -8.49 9.27
C ASN A 117 -20.02 -7.76 8.43
N SER A 118 -21.00 -8.47 7.89
CA SER A 118 -22.03 -7.88 7.01
C SER A 118 -22.98 -6.95 7.78
N LEU A 119 -23.31 -5.82 7.16
CA LEU A 119 -24.28 -4.82 7.62
C LEU A 119 -25.65 -4.95 6.93
N SER A 120 -25.84 -5.98 6.11
CA SER A 120 -27.05 -6.20 5.30
C SER A 120 -28.34 -6.26 6.13
N SER A 121 -28.26 -6.74 7.37
CA SER A 121 -29.38 -6.76 8.33
C SER A 121 -29.89 -5.36 8.70
N PHE A 122 -29.06 -4.32 8.56
CA PHE A 122 -29.44 -2.94 8.83
C PHE A 122 -30.20 -2.26 7.68
N ARG A 123 -30.22 -2.88 6.49
CA ARG A 123 -30.86 -2.30 5.29
C ARG A 123 -32.35 -2.01 5.49
N GLN A 124 -33.03 -2.78 6.34
CA GLN A 124 -34.45 -2.65 6.66
C GLN A 124 -34.80 -1.39 7.48
N TYR A 125 -33.83 -0.77 8.16
CA TYR A 125 -34.07 0.35 9.08
C TYR A 125 -34.00 1.73 8.42
N GLY A 126 -33.81 1.81 7.10
CA GLY A 126 -33.75 3.09 6.41
C GLY A 126 -33.77 2.99 4.89
N ALA A 127 -34.35 4.01 4.25
CA ALA A 127 -34.28 4.14 2.80
C ALA A 127 -32.81 4.22 2.35
N ARG A 128 -32.52 3.76 1.12
CA ARG A 128 -31.15 3.69 0.58
C ARG A 128 -30.39 5.01 0.69
N ASP A 129 -31.05 6.12 0.39
CA ASP A 129 -30.42 7.45 0.45
C ASP A 129 -30.05 7.86 1.89
N GLN A 130 -30.88 7.50 2.88
CA GLN A 130 -30.59 7.74 4.29
C GLN A 130 -29.40 6.89 4.76
N ARG A 131 -29.39 5.60 4.39
CA ARG A 131 -28.25 4.70 4.66
C ARG A 131 -26.96 5.25 4.09
N LYS A 132 -27.01 5.75 2.85
CA LYS A 132 -25.86 6.36 2.18
C LYS A 132 -25.33 7.58 2.92
N GLN A 133 -26.18 8.51 3.32
CA GLN A 133 -25.77 9.70 4.07
C GLN A 133 -25.07 9.35 5.39
N ILE A 134 -25.61 8.37 6.11
CA ILE A 134 -25.05 7.90 7.39
C ILE A 134 -23.71 7.16 7.16
N ALA A 135 -23.69 6.21 6.22
CA ALA A 135 -22.50 5.41 5.92
C ALA A 135 -21.34 6.28 5.41
N GLU A 136 -21.61 7.31 4.60
CA GLU A 136 -20.58 8.25 4.15
C GLU A 136 -19.90 8.98 5.31
N ARG A 137 -20.65 9.32 6.37
CA ARG A 137 -20.07 9.97 7.56
C ARG A 137 -19.10 9.03 8.28
N TYR A 138 -19.50 7.77 8.52
CA TYR A 138 -18.66 6.77 9.19
C TYR A 138 -17.45 6.37 8.35
N LEU A 139 -17.60 6.26 7.03
CA LEU A 139 -16.48 5.98 6.14
C LEU A 139 -15.46 7.12 6.15
N ARG A 140 -15.94 8.37 6.17
CA ARG A 140 -15.06 9.55 6.25
C ARG A 140 -14.38 9.71 7.62
N SER A 141 -14.95 9.19 8.70
CA SER A 141 -14.29 9.16 10.01
C SER A 141 -13.36 7.96 10.20
N GLY A 142 -13.35 7.01 9.26
CA GLY A 142 -12.56 5.78 9.36
C GLY A 142 -13.17 4.72 10.28
N GLU A 143 -14.46 4.83 10.60
CA GLU A 143 -15.22 3.87 11.41
C GLU A 143 -15.88 2.78 10.55
N LEU A 144 -15.90 2.94 9.23
CA LEU A 144 -16.55 2.02 8.30
C LEU A 144 -15.71 1.90 7.02
N HIS A 145 -15.56 0.69 6.51
CA HIS A 145 -14.73 0.39 5.33
C HIS A 145 -15.54 0.33 4.02
N GLY A 146 -14.85 0.28 2.88
CA GLY A 146 -15.47 0.34 1.55
C GLY A 146 -16.43 -0.80 1.24
N GLU A 147 -16.13 -2.01 1.71
CA GLU A 147 -16.97 -3.20 1.61
C GLU A 147 -18.24 -3.09 2.46
N GLU A 148 -18.12 -2.63 3.70
CA GLU A 148 -19.25 -2.38 4.60
C GLU A 148 -20.14 -1.26 4.07
N TYR A 149 -19.52 -0.23 3.47
CA TYR A 149 -20.25 0.84 2.79
C TYR A 149 -21.07 0.29 1.63
N LEU A 150 -20.47 -0.56 0.79
CA LEU A 150 -21.18 -1.19 -0.32
C LEU A 150 -22.33 -2.05 0.19
N ASP A 151 -22.08 -2.88 1.21
CA ASP A 151 -23.06 -3.76 1.79
C ASP A 151 -24.23 -2.98 2.40
N LEU A 152 -23.96 -1.90 3.13
CA LEU A 152 -24.98 -1.06 3.75
C LEU A 152 -25.71 -0.16 2.76
N THR A 153 -25.17 0.17 1.59
CA THR A 153 -25.74 1.18 0.68
C THR A 153 -26.21 0.65 -0.67
N SER A 154 -26.17 -0.66 -0.87
CA SER A 154 -26.66 -1.34 -2.06
C SER A 154 -27.65 -2.46 -1.72
N ASP A 155 -28.17 -3.10 -2.76
CA ASP A 155 -28.98 -4.32 -2.67
C ASP A 155 -28.18 -5.54 -3.16
N ARG A 156 -26.84 -5.44 -3.19
CA ARG A 156 -25.96 -6.54 -3.55
C ARG A 156 -26.11 -7.65 -2.52
N ASP A 157 -26.13 -8.88 -3.00
CA ASP A 157 -26.23 -10.08 -2.18
C ASP A 157 -24.85 -10.75 -2.13
N PHE A 158 -24.13 -10.47 -1.05
CA PHE A 158 -22.80 -11.00 -0.73
C PHE A 158 -22.59 -10.95 0.79
N THR A 159 -21.58 -11.67 1.28
CA THR A 159 -21.20 -11.74 2.69
C THR A 159 -19.80 -11.17 2.86
N ILE A 160 -19.62 -10.38 3.91
CA ILE A 160 -18.32 -9.93 4.38
C ILE A 160 -17.89 -10.87 5.51
N TRP A 161 -16.79 -11.58 5.34
CA TRP A 161 -16.30 -12.55 6.30
C TRP A 161 -14.91 -12.19 6.80
N GLY A 162 -14.81 -11.87 8.09
CA GLY A 162 -13.56 -11.66 8.79
C GLY A 162 -12.72 -12.93 8.90
N VAL A 163 -11.46 -12.85 8.49
CA VAL A 163 -10.52 -13.98 8.51
C VAL A 163 -9.40 -13.82 9.56
N GLU A 164 -9.58 -12.92 10.52
CA GLU A 164 -8.60 -12.67 11.58
C GLU A 164 -8.43 -13.89 12.50
N ASP A 165 -7.17 -14.18 12.86
CA ASP A 165 -6.87 -15.15 13.91
C ASP A 165 -6.71 -14.38 15.23
N ILE A 166 -7.72 -14.48 16.09
CA ILE A 166 -7.76 -13.68 17.32
C ILE A 166 -6.62 -14.03 18.29
N ASP A 167 -6.12 -15.27 18.27
CA ASP A 167 -5.02 -15.68 19.13
C ASP A 167 -3.69 -15.16 18.60
N LEU A 168 -3.51 -15.18 17.27
CA LEU A 168 -2.39 -14.52 16.61
C LEU A 168 -2.41 -13.00 16.85
N TYR A 169 -3.56 -12.35 16.72
CA TYR A 169 -3.74 -10.93 16.99
C TYR A 169 -3.36 -10.57 18.44
N ARG A 170 -3.86 -11.32 19.42
CA ARG A 170 -3.52 -11.11 20.84
C ARG A 170 -2.04 -11.30 21.09
N LYS A 171 -1.42 -12.32 20.48
CA LYS A 171 0.02 -12.56 20.56
C LYS A 171 0.80 -11.37 19.99
N ALA A 172 0.45 -10.92 18.78
CA ALA A 172 1.08 -9.78 18.12
C ALA A 172 0.98 -8.50 18.97
N LEU A 173 -0.18 -8.26 19.59
CA LEU A 173 -0.39 -7.13 20.50
C LEU A 173 0.47 -7.24 21.77
N GLY A 174 0.62 -8.44 22.31
CA GLY A 174 1.53 -8.72 23.44
C GLY A 174 2.99 -8.44 23.09
N ASP A 175 3.44 -8.96 21.95
CA ASP A 175 4.79 -8.75 21.43
C ASP A 175 5.06 -7.25 21.20
N TYR A 176 4.12 -6.54 20.58
CA TYR A 176 4.21 -5.09 20.39
C TYR A 176 4.33 -4.34 21.73
N ARG A 177 3.48 -4.66 22.72
CA ARG A 177 3.54 -4.04 24.06
C ARG A 177 4.88 -4.26 24.74
N ALA A 178 5.42 -5.48 24.66
CA ALA A 178 6.73 -5.81 25.23
C ALA A 178 7.85 -4.98 24.56
N VAL A 179 7.83 -4.87 23.23
CA VAL A 179 8.80 -4.08 22.47
C VAL A 179 8.65 -2.58 22.75
N ALA A 180 7.41 -2.09 22.81
CA ALA A 180 7.11 -0.69 23.04
C ALA A 180 7.54 -0.23 24.44
N ARG A 181 7.31 -1.05 25.48
CA ARG A 181 7.73 -0.75 26.86
C ARG A 181 9.24 -0.55 26.97
N ASP A 182 10.01 -1.42 26.32
CA ASP A 182 11.46 -1.43 26.42
C ASP A 182 12.13 -0.73 25.21
N ARG A 183 11.38 0.11 24.49
CA ARG A 183 11.81 0.76 23.22
C ARG A 183 13.12 1.51 23.38
N GLU A 184 13.24 2.35 24.41
CA GLU A 184 14.46 3.14 24.65
C GLU A 184 15.67 2.25 24.91
N ARG A 185 15.49 1.17 25.69
CA ARG A 185 16.55 0.18 25.96
C ARG A 185 17.01 -0.49 24.66
N PHE A 186 16.06 -0.93 23.83
CA PHE A 186 16.39 -1.55 22.54
C PHE A 186 17.05 -0.57 21.58
N GLN A 187 16.58 0.67 21.52
CA GLN A 187 17.22 1.73 20.73
C GLN A 187 18.66 2.01 21.21
N ALA A 188 18.89 2.10 22.51
CA ALA A 188 20.23 2.28 23.06
C ALA A 188 21.15 1.10 22.72
N TYR A 189 20.65 -0.13 22.78
CA TYR A 189 21.41 -1.32 22.40
C TYR A 189 21.72 -1.38 20.90
N LEU A 190 20.72 -1.13 20.04
CA LEU A 190 20.91 -1.06 18.59
C LEU A 190 21.86 0.07 18.19
N SER A 191 21.83 1.20 18.89
CA SER A 191 22.77 2.30 18.70
C SER A 191 24.21 1.85 18.98
N LYS A 192 24.45 1.12 20.08
CA LYS A 192 25.78 0.55 20.38
C LYS A 192 26.24 -0.43 19.29
N ILE A 193 25.36 -1.30 18.80
CA ILE A 193 25.68 -2.20 17.69
C ILE A 193 26.06 -1.40 16.46
N ARG A 194 25.25 -0.40 16.09
CA ARG A 194 25.53 0.48 14.95
C ARG A 194 26.89 1.17 15.09
N THR A 195 27.18 1.79 16.23
CA THR A 195 28.49 2.42 16.49
C THR A 195 29.63 1.42 16.38
N THR A 196 29.45 0.19 16.88
CA THR A 196 30.46 -0.86 16.78
C THR A 196 30.72 -1.25 15.33
N ILE A 197 29.66 -1.40 14.52
CA ILE A 197 29.77 -1.64 13.08
C ILE A 197 30.54 -0.49 12.42
N GLU A 198 30.19 0.77 12.68
CA GLU A 198 30.88 1.92 12.09
C GLU A 198 32.38 1.96 12.41
N VAL A 199 32.78 1.58 13.64
CA VAL A 199 34.18 1.48 14.04
C VAL A 199 34.91 0.33 13.34
N LEU A 200 34.22 -0.78 13.09
CA LEU A 200 34.80 -1.97 12.45
C LEU A 200 34.86 -1.87 10.92
N LYS A 201 33.92 -1.16 10.28
CA LYS A 201 33.88 -0.95 8.81
C LYS A 201 35.25 -0.62 8.21
N PRO A 202 36.00 0.41 8.65
CA PRO A 202 37.29 0.76 8.04
C PRO A 202 38.40 -0.28 8.27
N ARG A 203 38.22 -1.22 9.21
CA ARG A 203 39.19 -2.30 9.49
C ARG A 203 38.93 -3.56 8.67
N ILE A 204 37.66 -3.80 8.32
CA ILE A 204 37.22 -5.01 7.63
C ILE A 204 37.05 -4.76 6.14
N TYR A 205 36.57 -3.58 5.76
CA TYR A 205 36.26 -3.26 4.38
C TYR A 205 37.53 -2.93 3.61
N GLY A 206 37.72 -3.62 2.48
CA GLY A 206 38.70 -3.19 1.49
C GLY A 206 38.31 -1.84 0.86
N PRO A 207 39.25 -1.14 0.21
CA PRO A 207 39.02 0.19 -0.35
C PRO A 207 37.80 0.29 -1.28
N ALA A 208 37.61 -0.74 -2.13
CA ALA A 208 36.49 -0.79 -3.06
C ALA A 208 35.12 -0.86 -2.36
N LEU A 209 34.99 -1.69 -1.32
CA LEU A 209 33.75 -1.83 -0.56
C LEU A 209 33.50 -0.60 0.31
N SER A 210 34.55 0.00 0.89
CA SER A 210 34.41 1.22 1.67
C SER A 210 33.91 2.39 0.83
N ALA A 211 34.42 2.54 -0.40
CA ALA A 211 33.93 3.56 -1.33
C ALA A 211 32.46 3.32 -1.70
N PHE A 212 32.10 2.07 -2.04
CA PHE A 212 30.74 1.70 -2.36
C PHE A 212 29.75 2.00 -1.23
N VAL A 213 30.07 1.60 0.01
CA VAL A 213 29.22 1.87 1.18
C VAL A 213 29.07 3.37 1.44
N GLY A 214 30.13 4.16 1.22
CA GLY A 214 30.03 5.62 1.30
C GLY A 214 29.04 6.22 0.30
N HIS A 215 28.97 5.69 -0.93
CA HIS A 215 27.96 6.11 -1.91
C HIS A 215 26.55 5.66 -1.53
N TYR A 216 26.39 4.42 -1.02
CA TYR A 216 25.12 3.94 -0.49
C TYR A 216 24.57 4.83 0.63
N GLU A 217 25.42 5.25 1.57
CA GLU A 217 25.03 6.12 2.67
C GLU A 217 24.65 7.53 2.20
N LYS A 218 25.38 8.10 1.22
CA LYS A 218 25.02 9.39 0.62
C LYS A 218 23.67 9.32 -0.10
N TYR A 219 23.44 8.25 -0.86
CA TYR A 219 22.15 8.02 -1.50
C TYR A 219 21.01 7.92 -0.48
N GLY A 220 21.19 7.13 0.59
CA GLY A 220 20.19 6.99 1.66
C GLY A 220 19.87 8.29 2.40
N LYS A 221 20.77 9.29 2.36
CA LYS A 221 20.56 10.64 2.92
C LYS A 221 20.00 11.65 1.90
N GLY A 222 19.83 11.26 0.64
CA GLY A 222 19.42 12.17 -0.44
C GLY A 222 20.54 13.09 -0.94
N GLU A 223 21.79 12.81 -0.60
CA GLU A 223 22.98 13.59 -1.01
C GLU A 223 23.55 13.14 -2.37
N LEU A 224 23.02 12.04 -2.94
CA LEU A 224 23.42 11.47 -4.21
C LEU A 224 22.18 11.23 -5.08
N PRO A 225 22.11 11.77 -6.31
CA PRO A 225 21.01 11.50 -7.22
C PRO A 225 20.89 10.01 -7.58
N VAL A 226 19.66 9.55 -7.82
CA VAL A 226 19.42 8.13 -8.18
C VAL A 226 20.13 7.71 -9.47
N THR A 227 20.26 8.61 -10.45
CA THR A 227 20.97 8.33 -11.71
C THR A 227 22.46 8.05 -11.46
N GLU A 228 23.11 8.88 -10.66
CA GLU A 228 24.51 8.70 -10.28
C GLU A 228 24.71 7.45 -9.41
N TYR A 229 23.80 7.21 -8.46
CA TYR A 229 23.85 6.02 -7.62
C TYR A 229 23.67 4.72 -8.44
N PHE A 230 22.81 4.74 -9.46
CA PHE A 230 22.60 3.62 -10.37
C PHE A 230 23.85 3.30 -11.20
N GLU A 231 24.55 4.32 -11.73
CA GLU A 231 25.82 4.13 -12.42
C GLU A 231 26.88 3.48 -11.51
N ILE A 232 26.95 3.91 -10.25
CA ILE A 232 27.85 3.34 -9.23
C ILE A 232 27.50 1.87 -8.96
N LEU A 233 26.21 1.54 -8.82
CA LEU A 233 25.75 0.15 -8.65
C LEU A 233 26.13 -0.71 -9.85
N HIS A 234 25.88 -0.24 -11.06
CA HIS A 234 26.21 -0.95 -12.30
C HIS A 234 27.72 -1.21 -12.41
N ALA A 235 28.54 -0.18 -12.16
CA ALA A 235 30.00 -0.32 -12.17
C ALA A 235 30.52 -1.30 -11.12
N PHE A 236 29.94 -1.30 -9.91
CA PHE A 236 30.32 -2.21 -8.84
C PHE A 236 29.89 -3.66 -9.13
N ALA A 237 28.70 -3.86 -9.69
CA ALA A 237 28.20 -5.16 -10.12
C ALA A 237 29.11 -5.78 -11.20
N GLY A 238 29.54 -4.98 -12.18
CA GLY A 238 30.46 -5.43 -13.23
C GLY A 238 31.82 -5.89 -12.68
N ARG A 239 32.34 -5.23 -11.63
CA ARG A 239 33.60 -5.60 -10.97
C ARG A 239 33.50 -6.87 -10.12
N THR A 240 32.32 -7.18 -9.59
CA THR A 240 32.09 -8.33 -8.69
C THR A 240 31.54 -9.55 -9.41
N GLY A 241 31.29 -9.46 -10.71
CA GLY A 241 30.70 -10.54 -11.50
C GLY A 241 29.22 -10.78 -11.19
N ALA A 242 28.55 -9.82 -10.55
CA ALA A 242 27.12 -9.90 -10.32
C ALA A 242 26.38 -9.79 -11.66
N ALA A 243 25.40 -10.67 -11.90
CA ALA A 243 24.65 -10.70 -13.16
C ALA A 243 23.73 -9.49 -13.30
N ILE A 244 24.19 -8.47 -14.04
CA ILE A 244 23.40 -7.25 -14.32
C ILE A 244 22.31 -7.53 -15.35
N SER A 245 22.48 -8.54 -16.22
CA SER A 245 21.53 -8.88 -17.29
C SER A 245 20.11 -9.26 -16.81
N ARG A 246 19.90 -9.34 -15.50
CA ARG A 246 18.59 -9.62 -14.86
C ARG A 246 17.94 -8.36 -14.27
N TYR A 247 18.59 -7.22 -14.34
CA TYR A 247 18.12 -5.95 -13.81
C TYR A 247 18.02 -4.93 -14.96
N PRO A 248 16.94 -4.15 -15.04
CA PRO A 248 16.70 -3.18 -16.10
C PRO A 248 17.74 -2.05 -16.11
#